data_AF-A0A258HEG4-F1
#
_entry.id   AF-A0A258HEG4-F1
#
_cell.length_a   1.000
_cell.length_b   1.000
_cell.length_c   1.000
_cell.angle_alpha   90.00
_cell.angle_beta   90.00
_cell.angle_gamma   90.00
#
_symmetry.space_group_name_H-M   'P 1'
#
loop_
_entity.id
_entity.type
_entity.pdbx_description
1 polymer ?
#
loop_
_entity_poly.entity_id
_entity_poly.type
_entity_poly.pdbx_seq_one_letter_code
_entity_poly.pdbx_strand_id
1 'polypeptide(L)'
;MPSHFQRFCIYALVALVLSAVATWGLGLFWVAIGGGGLPLHGWIAMGLGVAGTVGLTWGLMALAFKSNREGWDDQVDNGLDPGRAETDET
;
A
#
# COMPACT_ATOMS: atom_id res chain seq x y z
N MET A 1 -1.44 27.86 1.63
CA MET A 1 -0.73 26.71 2.23
C MET A 1 -1.24 25.45 1.57
N PRO A 2 -0.39 24.54 1.04
CA PRO A 2 -0.88 23.31 0.42
C PRO A 2 -1.61 22.47 1.47
N SER A 3 -2.82 22.00 1.12
CA SER A 3 -3.67 21.20 2.01
C SER A 3 -3.00 19.86 2.34
N HIS A 4 -3.39 19.22 3.44
CA HIS A 4 -2.83 17.93 3.86
C HIS A 4 -2.95 16.86 2.76
N PHE A 5 -4.06 16.88 2.03
CA PHE A 5 -4.30 16.01 0.88
C PHE A 5 -3.31 16.27 -0.26
N GLN A 6 -3.07 17.55 -0.60
CA GLN A 6 -2.09 17.91 -1.62
C GLN A 6 -0.67 17.45 -1.25
N ARG A 7 -0.29 17.58 0.02
CA ARG A 7 1.01 17.09 0.51
C ARG A 7 1.12 15.57 0.37
N PHE A 8 0.07 14.83 0.73
CA PHE A 8 0.02 13.38 0.54
C PHE A 8 0.20 12.99 -0.92
N CYS A 9 -0.54 13.61 -1.85
CA CYS A 9 -0.39 13.34 -3.29
C CYS A 9 1.03 13.64 -3.79
N ILE A 10 1.65 14.73 -3.34
CA ILE A 10 3.04 15.05 -3.69
C ILE A 10 3.99 13.96 -3.19
N TYR A 11 3.88 13.53 -1.93
CA TYR A 11 4.73 12.48 -1.38
C TYR A 11 4.53 11.14 -2.10
N ALA A 12 3.29 10.77 -2.41
CA ALA A 12 2.99 9.56 -3.17
C ALA A 12 3.62 9.61 -4.58
N LEU A 13 3.52 10.74 -5.26
CA LEU A 13 4.14 10.93 -6.58
C LEU A 13 5.66 10.84 -6.49
N VAL A 14 6.28 11.51 -5.51
CA VAL A 14 7.73 11.44 -5.29
C VAL A 14 8.18 10.01 -5.00
N ALA A 15 7.47 9.29 -4.13
CA ALA A 15 7.78 7.89 -3.83
C ALA A 15 7.68 6.99 -5.08
N LEU A 16 6.67 7.22 -5.93
CA LEU A 16 6.49 6.48 -7.18
C LEU A 16 7.64 6.76 -8.16
N VAL A 17 8.04 8.03 -8.32
CA VAL A 17 9.17 8.42 -9.16
C VAL A 17 10.47 7.81 -8.63
N LEU A 18 10.73 7.89 -7.32
CA LEU A 18 11.93 7.30 -6.72
C LEU A 18 11.98 5.78 -6.91
N SER A 19 10.84 5.10 -6.73
CA SER A 19 10.73 3.65 -6.97
C SER A 19 11.03 3.29 -8.42
N ALA A 20 10.48 4.05 -9.38
CA ALA A 20 10.73 3.85 -10.80
C ALA A 20 12.21 4.05 -11.16
N VAL A 21 12.83 5.13 -10.65
CA VAL A 21 14.26 5.41 -10.86
C VAL A 21 15.14 4.33 -10.24
N ALA A 22 14.84 3.89 -9.02
CA ALA A 22 15.58 2.81 -8.36
C ALA A 22 15.48 1.49 -9.16
N THR A 23 14.28 1.14 -9.61
CA THR A 23 14.03 -0.07 -10.41
C THR A 23 14.80 -0.02 -11.72
N TRP A 24 14.79 1.13 -12.40
CA TRP A 24 15.56 1.34 -13.63
C TRP A 24 17.07 1.26 -13.37
N GLY A 25 17.57 1.90 -12.31
CA GLY A 25 18.97 1.89 -11.93
C GLY A 25 19.49 0.49 -11.62
N LEU A 26 18.71 -0.32 -10.88
CA LEU A 26 19.02 -1.73 -10.65
C LEU A 26 19.04 -2.52 -11.97
N GLY A 27 18.10 -2.24 -12.89
CA GLY A 27 18.08 -2.85 -14.21
C GLY A 27 19.32 -2.54 -15.05
N LEU A 28 19.78 -1.28 -15.05
CA LEU A 28 21.02 -0.90 -15.72
C LEU A 28 22.24 -1.58 -15.10
N PHE A 29 22.31 -1.62 -13.76
CA PHE A 29 23.38 -2.30 -13.05
C PHE A 29 23.42 -3.81 -13.37
N TRP A 30 22.25 -4.45 -13.44
CA TRP A 30 22.11 -5.86 -13.82
C TRP A 30 22.70 -6.14 -15.21
N VAL A 31 22.39 -5.29 -16.20
CA VAL A 31 22.95 -5.41 -17.55
C VAL A 31 24.47 -5.16 -17.54
N ALA A 32 24.95 -4.20 -16.76
CA ALA A 32 26.37 -3.86 -16.67
C ALA A 32 27.24 -5.01 -16.13
N ILE A 33 26.69 -5.88 -15.27
CA ILE A 33 27.39 -7.06 -14.75
C ILE A 33 27.23 -8.31 -15.64
N GLY A 34 26.70 -8.14 -16.86
CA GLY A 34 26.50 -9.23 -17.83
C GLY A 34 25.15 -9.94 -17.73
N GLY A 35 24.22 -9.41 -16.94
CA GLY A 35 22.85 -9.90 -16.89
C GLY A 35 22.12 -9.66 -18.21
N GLY A 36 21.43 -10.68 -18.72
CA GLY A 36 20.56 -10.54 -19.88
C GLY A 36 19.39 -9.57 -19.61
N GLY A 37 18.94 -8.87 -20.66
CA GLY A 37 17.79 -7.98 -20.56
C GLY A 37 16.50 -8.70 -20.18
N LEU A 38 15.63 -8.03 -19.43
CA LEU A 38 14.32 -8.56 -19.04
C LEU A 38 13.48 -8.88 -20.30
N PRO A 39 13.00 -10.12 -20.48
CA PRO A 39 12.14 -10.48 -21.61
C PRO A 39 10.79 -9.76 -21.48
N LEU A 40 10.06 -9.62 -22.60
CA LEU A 40 8.76 -8.93 -22.64
C LEU A 40 7.78 -9.43 -21.56
N HIS A 41 7.72 -10.75 -21.35
CA HIS A 41 6.89 -11.38 -20.33
C HIS A 41 7.25 -10.92 -18.91
N GLY A 42 8.54 -10.66 -18.64
CA GLY A 42 9.01 -10.15 -17.36
C GLY A 42 8.54 -8.72 -17.11
N TRP A 43 8.54 -7.87 -18.13
CA TRP A 43 7.96 -6.52 -18.04
C TRP A 43 6.46 -6.54 -17.80
N ILE A 44 5.74 -7.42 -18.50
CA ILE A 44 4.29 -7.59 -18.31
C ILE A 44 3.99 -8.10 -16.91
N ALA A 45 4.68 -9.14 -16.45
CA ALA A 45 4.50 -9.71 -15.11
C ALA A 45 4.82 -8.69 -14.01
N MET A 46 5.88 -7.91 -14.18
CA MET A 46 6.25 -6.85 -13.24
C MET A 46 5.20 -5.74 -13.19
N GLY A 47 4.74 -5.27 -14.36
CA GLY A 47 3.69 -4.26 -14.45
C GLY A 47 2.37 -4.74 -13.83
N LEU A 48 1.99 -5.99 -14.10
CA LEU A 48 0.81 -6.62 -13.51
C LEU A 48 0.94 -6.78 -11.99
N GLY A 49 2.12 -7.16 -11.50
CA GLY A 49 2.40 -7.26 -10.07
C GLY A 49 2.23 -5.92 -9.37
N VAL A 50 2.86 -4.87 -9.90
CA VAL A 50 2.74 -3.50 -9.35
C VAL A 50 1.29 -3.03 -9.38
N ALA A 51 0.60 -3.14 -10.52
CA ALA A 51 -0.80 -2.74 -10.64
C ALA A 51 -1.71 -3.52 -9.70
N GLY A 52 -1.49 -4.84 -9.58
CA GLY A 52 -2.21 -5.73 -8.68
C GLY A 52 -2.05 -5.33 -7.22
N THR A 53 -0.83 -5.05 -6.76
CA THR A 53 -0.59 -4.61 -5.37
C THR A 53 -1.21 -3.25 -5.09
N VAL A 54 -1.10 -2.28 -6.01
CA VAL A 54 -1.73 -0.96 -5.85
C VAL A 54 -3.26 -1.09 -5.80
N GLY A 55 -3.85 -1.84 -6.72
CA GLY A 55 -5.29 -2.09 -6.76
C GLY A 55 -5.78 -2.82 -5.51
N LEU A 56 -5.03 -3.84 -5.05
CA LEU A 56 -5.32 -4.55 -3.81
C LEU A 56 -5.28 -3.62 -2.59
N THR A 57 -4.23 -2.82 -2.47
CA THR A 57 -4.08 -1.85 -1.35
C THR A 57 -5.22 -0.83 -1.34
N TRP A 58 -5.56 -0.29 -2.51
CA TRP A 58 -6.69 0.62 -2.67
C TRP A 58 -8.01 -0.05 -2.30
N GLY A 59 -8.25 -1.28 -2.78
CA GLY A 59 -9.44 -2.06 -2.48
C GLY A 59 -9.59 -2.35 -0.99
N LEU A 60 -8.52 -2.78 -0.33
CA LEU A 60 -8.49 -3.00 1.12
C LEU A 60 -8.81 -1.71 1.89
N MET A 61 -8.21 -0.59 1.50
CA MET A 61 -8.47 0.70 2.12
C MET A 61 -9.92 1.16 1.91
N ALA A 62 -10.48 0.94 0.71
CA ALA A 62 -11.88 1.25 0.42
C ALA A 62 -12.84 0.38 1.25
N LEU A 63 -12.54 -0.91 1.43
CA LEU A 63 -13.31 -1.81 2.29
C LEU A 63 -13.23 -1.39 3.76
N ALA A 64 -12.06 -0.99 4.25
CA ALA A 64 -11.91 -0.48 5.62
C ALA A 64 -12.81 0.75 5.87
N PHE A 65 -12.81 1.71 4.94
CA PHE A 65 -13.72 2.87 5.05
C PHE A 65 -15.19 2.49 4.94
N LYS A 66 -15.53 1.48 4.14
CA LYS A 66 -16.90 0.96 4.08
C LYS A 66 -17.32 0.31 5.40
N SER A 67 -16.48 -0.56 5.97
CA SER A 67 -16.71 -1.23 7.26
C SER A 67 -17.05 -0.22 8.36
N ASN A 68 -16.22 0.83 8.47
CA ASN A 68 -16.41 1.92 9.42
C ASN A 68 -17.69 2.75 9.16
N ARG A 69 -18.14 2.88 7.92
CA ARG A 69 -19.40 3.60 7.60
C ARG A 69 -20.64 2.78 7.90
N GLU A 70 -20.54 1.46 7.76
CA GLU A 70 -21.66 0.54 7.98
C GLU A 70 -21.71 0.03 9.43
N GLY A 71 -20.78 0.48 10.30
CA GLY A 71 -20.73 0.12 11.71
C GLY A 71 -20.43 -1.36 11.93
N TRP A 72 -19.82 -2.04 10.94
CA TRP A 72 -19.44 -3.45 11.05
C TRP A 72 -18.34 -3.65 12.11
N ASP A 73 -17.43 -2.69 12.24
CA ASP A 73 -16.37 -2.70 13.24
C ASP A 73 -16.91 -2.48 14.67
N ASP A 74 -18.02 -1.72 14.82
CA ASP A 74 -18.64 -1.41 16.12
C ASP A 74 -19.44 -2.59 16.71
N GLN A 75 -19.79 -3.57 15.87
CA GLN A 75 -20.59 -4.75 16.25
C GLN A 75 -19.73 -5.93 16.73
N VAL A 76 -18.41 -5.75 16.84
CA VAL A 76 -17.48 -6.78 17.29
C VAL A 76 -17.67 -7.06 18.79
N ASP A 77 -17.82 -8.33 19.15
CA ASP A 77 -17.86 -8.77 20.55
C ASP A 77 -16.47 -8.68 21.20
N ASN A 78 -16.30 -7.69 22.07
CA ASN A 78 -15.07 -7.44 22.81
C ASN A 78 -15.10 -8.04 24.23
N GLY A 79 -15.97 -9.03 24.51
CA GLY A 79 -16.10 -9.65 25.83
C GLY A 79 -14.84 -10.36 26.35
N LEU A 80 -13.87 -10.63 25.47
CA LEU A 80 -12.57 -11.22 25.81
C LEU A 80 -11.45 -10.17 25.95
N ASP A 81 -11.76 -8.87 25.90
CA ASP A 81 -10.77 -7.79 26.06
C ASP A 81 -10.28 -7.73 27.53
N PRO A 82 -9.02 -8.12 27.81
CA PRO A 82 -8.47 -8.15 29.16
C PRO A 82 -8.33 -6.75 29.79
N GLY A 83 -8.44 -5.67 29.01
CA GLY A 83 -8.41 -4.29 29.51
C GLY A 83 -9.77 -3.74 29.96
N ARG A 84 -10.88 -4.43 29.67
CA ARG A 84 -12.24 -3.95 29.98
C ARG A 84 -12.66 -4.17 31.45
N ALA A 85 -12.05 -5.13 32.14
CA ALA A 85 -12.45 -5.51 33.49
C ALA A 85 -12.18 -4.44 34.57
N GLU A 86 -11.37 -3.41 34.28
CA GLU A 86 -10.98 -2.41 35.28
C GLU A 86 -11.90 -1.16 35.34
N THR A 87 -12.78 -0.96 34.36
CA THR A 87 -13.59 0.28 34.26
C THR A 87 -15.01 0.18 34.83
N ASP A 88 -15.46 -1.01 35.21
CA ASP A 88 -16.83 -1.24 35.69
C ASP A 88 -16.95 -1.24 37.24
N GLU A 89 -15.87 -0.94 37.98
CA GLU A 89 -15.82 -0.95 39.46
C GLU A 89 -15.85 0.43 40.16
N THR A 90 -16.21 1.54 39.49
CA THR A 90 -16.37 2.87 40.14
C THR A 90 -17.74 3.48 39.99
#